data_AF-A0A7J6RM20-F1
#
_entry.id   AF-A0A7J6RM20-F1
#
_cell.length_a   1.000
_cell.length_b   1.000
_cell.length_c   1.000
_cell.angle_alpha   90.00
_cell.angle_beta   90.00
_cell.angle_gamma   90.00
#
_symmetry.space_group_name_H-M   'P 1'
#
loop_
_entity.id
_entity.type
_entity.pdbx_description
1 polymer ?
#
loop_
_entity_poly.entity_id
_entity_poly.type
_entity_poly.pdbx_seq_one_letter_code
_entity_poly.pdbx_strand_id
1 'polypeptide(L)'
;YPEISSGFNDSHSAIREQTLKSIVLLAPKLKTSTVTNKVLRNLTKLQGDPEPSIRTNTAICIGKISDYFDPGQKPQILLNAFVTGMKDSFSPCRVACIQALQATSSIYDPAELGGKALPLLVLRLVDPSPEVQDAAYDALQPMVKIVREGMLEARRVAQLKEDHGEASTDSHGLEGGAAAKSASTSSGAYNVFGRFGLGVAQAGPTSGNIGDSRAGYAKVETNGPPPTAPQAASYRSSTSSSLGMDARHEPPEKSTGGAKLDLDFDDDLGNVGEDFWGEFDD
;
A
#
# COMPACT_ATOMS: atom_id res chain seq x y z
N TYR A 1 -6.66 -26.45 7.21
CA TYR A 1 -5.93 -25.15 7.33
C TYR A 1 -4.55 -25.30 7.92
N PRO A 2 -4.33 -25.91 9.11
CA PRO A 2 -2.97 -26.01 9.69
C PRO A 2 -1.94 -26.60 8.73
N GLU A 3 -2.29 -27.71 8.06
CA GLU A 3 -1.40 -28.38 7.09
C GLU A 3 -1.01 -27.49 5.89
N ILE A 4 -1.92 -26.65 5.40
CA ILE A 4 -1.66 -25.76 4.25
C ILE A 4 -0.85 -24.54 4.69
N SER A 5 -0.96 -24.13 5.96
CA SER A 5 -0.34 -22.90 6.44
C SER A 5 1.20 -22.92 6.47
N SER A 6 1.82 -24.10 6.43
CA SER A 6 3.27 -24.23 6.29
C SER A 6 3.76 -23.79 4.91
N GLY A 7 2.95 -24.00 3.85
CA GLY A 7 3.33 -23.70 2.47
C GLY A 7 3.61 -22.23 2.19
N PHE A 8 3.05 -21.30 2.98
CA PHE A 8 3.34 -19.87 2.86
C PHE A 8 4.80 -19.50 3.19
N ASN A 9 5.50 -20.34 3.94
CA ASN A 9 6.89 -20.10 4.34
C ASN A 9 7.84 -21.13 3.71
N ASP A 10 7.41 -21.79 2.62
CA ASP A 10 8.25 -22.77 1.93
C ASP A 10 9.44 -22.07 1.24
N SER A 11 10.55 -22.81 1.13
CA SER A 11 11.75 -22.33 0.44
C SER A 11 11.50 -22.16 -1.06
N HIS A 12 10.66 -22.99 -1.67
CA HIS A 12 10.34 -22.93 -3.09
C HIS A 12 9.21 -21.92 -3.35
N SER A 13 9.47 -20.96 -4.25
CA SER A 13 8.49 -19.94 -4.65
C SER A 13 7.20 -20.55 -5.19
N ALA A 14 7.31 -21.59 -6.03
CA ALA A 14 6.15 -22.27 -6.60
C ALA A 14 5.20 -22.84 -5.52
N ILE A 15 5.73 -23.37 -4.40
CA ILE A 15 4.89 -23.88 -3.31
C ILE A 15 4.20 -22.72 -2.59
N ARG A 16 4.92 -21.62 -2.31
CA ARG A 16 4.32 -20.43 -1.70
C ARG A 16 3.21 -19.85 -2.56
N GLU A 17 3.45 -19.76 -3.86
CA GLU A 17 2.50 -19.25 -4.84
C GLU A 17 1.25 -20.12 -4.95
N GLN A 18 1.40 -21.43 -5.12
CA GLN A 18 0.24 -22.34 -5.18
C GLN A 18 -0.53 -22.37 -3.85
N THR A 19 0.19 -22.27 -2.73
CA THR A 19 -0.44 -22.13 -1.41
C THR A 19 -1.28 -20.86 -1.34
N LEU A 20 -0.75 -19.73 -1.78
CA LEU A 20 -1.47 -18.45 -1.86
C LEU A 20 -2.70 -18.56 -2.78
N LYS A 21 -2.53 -19.07 -4.00
CA LYS A 21 -3.61 -19.24 -4.99
C LYS A 21 -4.75 -20.10 -4.42
N SER A 22 -4.43 -21.14 -3.63
CA SER A 22 -5.44 -22.00 -2.99
C SER A 22 -6.31 -21.31 -1.93
N ILE A 23 -5.87 -20.19 -1.36
CA ILE A 23 -6.61 -19.51 -0.28
C ILE A 23 -7.92 -18.94 -0.75
N VAL A 24 -8.02 -18.51 -2.01
CA VAL A 24 -9.28 -17.98 -2.53
C VAL A 24 -10.39 -19.04 -2.48
N LEU A 25 -10.05 -20.31 -2.76
CA LEU A 25 -10.96 -21.45 -2.67
C LEU A 25 -11.26 -21.87 -1.22
N LEU A 26 -10.31 -21.69 -0.32
CA LEU A 26 -10.43 -22.12 1.07
C LEU A 26 -11.15 -21.10 1.94
N ALA A 27 -10.99 -19.80 1.68
CA ALA A 27 -11.55 -18.71 2.50
C ALA A 27 -13.07 -18.88 2.81
N PRO A 28 -13.94 -19.27 1.85
CA PRO A 28 -15.37 -19.49 2.13
C PRO A 28 -15.65 -20.67 3.08
N LYS A 29 -14.68 -21.58 3.28
CA LYS A 29 -14.80 -22.78 4.13
C LYS A 29 -14.11 -22.61 5.48
N LEU A 30 -13.45 -21.48 5.71
CA LEU A 30 -12.77 -21.18 6.97
C LEU A 30 -13.67 -20.35 7.89
N LYS A 31 -13.42 -20.46 9.20
CA LYS A 31 -14.01 -19.54 10.17
C LYS A 31 -13.44 -18.14 9.94
N THR A 32 -14.26 -17.08 10.04
CA THR A 32 -13.83 -15.66 9.96
C THR A 32 -12.63 -15.39 10.86
N SER A 33 -12.63 -15.92 12.09
CA SER A 33 -11.51 -15.78 13.03
C SER A 33 -10.20 -16.38 12.52
N THR A 34 -10.25 -17.45 11.72
CA THR A 34 -9.07 -18.07 11.09
C THR A 34 -8.55 -17.23 9.93
N VAL A 35 -9.46 -16.65 9.13
CA VAL A 35 -9.10 -15.76 8.03
C VAL A 35 -8.40 -14.51 8.57
N THR A 36 -9.05 -13.79 9.48
CA THR A 36 -8.52 -12.54 10.05
C THR A 36 -7.25 -12.74 10.87
N ASN A 37 -7.15 -13.81 11.68
CA ASN A 37 -6.00 -13.97 12.59
C ASN A 37 -4.84 -14.80 12.02
N LYS A 38 -5.09 -15.74 11.10
CA LYS A 38 -4.03 -16.65 10.62
C LYS A 38 -3.72 -16.41 9.15
N VAL A 39 -4.73 -16.45 8.29
CA VAL A 39 -4.54 -16.26 6.84
C VAL A 39 -3.94 -14.89 6.58
N LEU A 40 -4.56 -13.84 7.11
CA LEU A 40 -4.11 -12.48 6.89
C LEU A 40 -2.66 -12.25 7.34
N ARG A 41 -2.24 -12.82 8.49
CA ARG A 41 -0.84 -12.71 8.94
C ARG A 41 0.15 -13.30 7.96
N ASN A 42 -0.20 -14.41 7.30
CA ASN A 42 0.63 -14.99 6.26
C ASN A 42 0.61 -14.14 4.97
N LEU A 43 -0.56 -13.62 4.58
CA LEU A 43 -0.66 -12.72 3.43
C LEU A 43 0.15 -11.43 3.63
N THR A 44 0.10 -10.80 4.80
CA THR A 44 0.91 -9.62 5.10
C THR A 44 2.40 -9.90 5.00
N LYS A 45 2.87 -11.12 5.31
CA LYS A 45 4.26 -11.51 5.08
C LYS A 45 4.58 -11.64 3.60
N LEU A 46 3.69 -12.25 2.82
CA LEU A 46 3.85 -12.42 1.38
C LEU A 46 3.81 -11.11 0.59
N GLN A 47 3.26 -10.02 1.15
CA GLN A 47 3.42 -8.68 0.56
C GLN A 47 4.88 -8.21 0.51
N GLY A 48 5.78 -8.84 1.28
CA GLY A 48 7.23 -8.62 1.21
C GLY A 48 7.99 -9.80 0.61
N ASP A 49 7.32 -10.68 -0.15
CA ASP A 49 7.99 -11.84 -0.76
C ASP A 49 9.08 -11.39 -1.76
N PRO A 50 10.22 -12.10 -1.84
CA PRO A 50 11.23 -11.83 -2.85
C PRO A 50 10.69 -11.83 -4.28
N GLU A 51 9.71 -12.70 -4.56
CA GLU A 51 9.16 -12.87 -5.90
C GLU A 51 8.08 -11.82 -6.20
N PRO A 52 8.23 -10.98 -7.23
CA PRO A 52 7.25 -9.96 -7.58
C PRO A 52 5.86 -10.50 -7.96
N SER A 53 5.79 -11.67 -8.58
CA SER A 53 4.51 -12.33 -8.92
C SER A 53 3.72 -12.68 -7.65
N ILE A 54 4.40 -13.20 -6.62
CA ILE A 54 3.78 -13.54 -5.33
C ILE A 54 3.25 -12.30 -4.63
N ARG A 55 3.99 -11.18 -4.64
CA ARG A 55 3.52 -9.91 -4.04
C ARG A 55 2.26 -9.40 -4.74
N THR A 56 2.23 -9.45 -6.07
CA THR A 56 1.07 -9.05 -6.90
C THR A 56 -0.14 -9.95 -6.61
N ASN A 57 0.04 -11.27 -6.66
CA ASN A 57 -1.01 -12.25 -6.37
C ASN A 57 -1.52 -12.12 -4.93
N THR A 58 -0.68 -11.69 -3.99
CA THR A 58 -1.08 -11.47 -2.60
C THR A 58 -2.03 -10.30 -2.48
N ALA A 59 -1.78 -9.18 -3.17
CA ALA A 59 -2.68 -8.04 -3.19
C ALA A 59 -4.06 -8.44 -3.76
N ILE A 60 -4.07 -9.16 -4.87
CA ILE A 60 -5.31 -9.65 -5.51
C ILE A 60 -6.05 -10.60 -4.58
N CYS A 61 -5.35 -11.56 -3.98
CA CYS A 61 -5.94 -12.51 -3.03
C CYS A 61 -6.58 -11.78 -1.84
N ILE A 62 -5.94 -10.74 -1.30
CA ILE A 62 -6.49 -9.94 -0.19
C ILE A 62 -7.81 -9.26 -0.59
N GLY A 63 -7.89 -8.70 -1.80
CA GLY A 63 -9.14 -8.13 -2.32
C GLY A 63 -10.23 -9.18 -2.49
N LYS A 64 -9.91 -10.31 -3.14
CA LYS A 64 -10.87 -11.40 -3.41
C LYS A 64 -11.44 -12.05 -2.16
N ILE A 65 -10.67 -12.14 -1.06
CA ILE A 65 -11.16 -12.73 0.20
C ILE A 65 -11.71 -11.69 1.19
N SER A 66 -11.86 -10.44 0.76
CA SER A 66 -12.16 -9.31 1.65
C SER A 66 -13.49 -9.45 2.39
N ASP A 67 -14.47 -10.17 1.83
CA ASP A 67 -15.77 -10.43 2.46
C ASP A 67 -15.71 -11.45 3.60
N TYR A 68 -14.61 -12.19 3.70
CA TYR A 68 -14.38 -13.13 4.80
C TYR A 68 -13.62 -12.50 5.97
N PHE A 69 -13.30 -11.20 5.90
CA PHE A 69 -12.69 -10.45 7.00
C PHE A 69 -13.73 -10.02 8.03
N ASP A 70 -13.25 -9.76 9.25
CA ASP A 70 -14.07 -9.16 10.29
C ASP A 70 -14.47 -7.74 9.88
N PRO A 71 -15.78 -7.40 9.78
CA PRO A 71 -16.23 -6.09 9.30
C PRO A 71 -15.62 -4.90 10.06
N GLY A 72 -15.35 -5.06 11.36
CA GLY A 72 -14.74 -4.00 12.17
C GLY A 72 -13.28 -3.70 11.83
N GLN A 73 -12.55 -4.68 11.27
CA GLN A 73 -11.13 -4.54 10.91
C GLN A 73 -10.90 -4.46 9.40
N LYS A 74 -11.85 -4.95 8.59
CA LYS A 74 -11.80 -5.01 7.12
C LYS A 74 -11.29 -3.71 6.48
N PRO A 75 -11.83 -2.50 6.79
CA PRO A 75 -11.36 -1.27 6.15
C PRO A 75 -9.88 -0.97 6.40
N GLN A 76 -9.41 -1.11 7.64
CA GLN A 76 -8.02 -0.82 8.00
C GLN A 76 -7.06 -1.85 7.40
N ILE A 77 -7.45 -3.12 7.37
CA ILE A 77 -6.66 -4.20 6.78
C ILE A 77 -6.43 -3.95 5.29
N LEU A 78 -7.52 -3.73 4.54
CA LEU A 78 -7.46 -3.53 3.09
C LEU A 78 -6.70 -2.25 2.73
N LEU A 79 -6.99 -1.14 3.43
CA LEU A 79 -6.32 0.12 3.16
C LEU A 79 -4.81 0.02 3.38
N ASN A 80 -4.38 -0.57 4.49
CA ASN A 80 -2.95 -0.73 4.78
C ASN A 80 -2.26 -1.66 3.78
N ALA A 81 -2.94 -2.74 3.36
CA ALA A 81 -2.44 -3.66 2.36
C ALA A 81 -2.20 -2.96 1.02
N PHE A 82 -3.20 -2.27 0.48
CA PHE A 82 -3.10 -1.65 -0.85
C PHE A 82 -2.20 -0.41 -0.86
N VAL A 83 -2.21 0.41 0.20
CA VAL A 83 -1.27 1.55 0.33
C VAL A 83 0.18 1.07 0.40
N THR A 84 0.43 -0.11 0.95
CA THR A 84 1.76 -0.72 0.96
C THR A 84 2.14 -1.19 -0.45
N GLY A 85 1.26 -1.94 -1.13
CA GLY A 85 1.55 -2.45 -2.48
C GLY A 85 1.59 -1.38 -3.58
N MET A 86 0.91 -0.24 -3.40
CA MET A 86 1.07 0.94 -4.28
C MET A 86 2.50 1.52 -4.27
N LYS A 87 3.35 1.12 -3.31
CA LYS A 87 4.77 1.52 -3.21
C LYS A 87 5.72 0.41 -3.68
N ASP A 88 5.20 -0.69 -4.23
CA ASP A 88 6.01 -1.81 -4.68
C ASP A 88 6.97 -1.39 -5.81
N SER A 89 8.14 -2.02 -5.87
CA SER A 89 9.10 -1.81 -6.96
C SER A 89 8.58 -2.34 -8.29
N PHE A 90 7.72 -3.35 -8.27
CA PHE A 90 7.15 -3.99 -9.44
C PHE A 90 5.85 -3.32 -9.88
N SER A 91 5.79 -2.96 -11.17
CA SER A 91 4.67 -2.17 -11.72
C SER A 91 3.31 -2.85 -11.63
N PRO A 92 3.17 -4.13 -12.04
CA PRO A 92 1.89 -4.84 -11.95
C PRO A 92 1.33 -4.92 -10.53
N CYS A 93 2.18 -5.04 -9.50
CA CYS A 93 1.75 -4.98 -8.11
C CYS A 93 1.10 -3.63 -7.75
N ARG A 94 1.69 -2.52 -8.22
CA ARG A 94 1.13 -1.17 -8.02
C ARG A 94 -0.22 -1.02 -8.71
N VAL A 95 -0.33 -1.45 -9.98
CA VAL A 95 -1.59 -1.41 -10.75
C VAL A 95 -2.69 -2.19 -10.03
N ALA A 96 -2.41 -3.46 -9.67
CA ALA A 96 -3.37 -4.31 -8.98
C ALA A 96 -3.84 -3.69 -7.66
N CYS A 97 -2.95 -3.05 -6.90
CA CYS A 97 -3.31 -2.37 -5.66
C CYS A 97 -4.18 -1.12 -5.88
N ILE A 98 -3.92 -0.33 -6.93
CA ILE A 98 -4.74 0.85 -7.27
C ILE A 98 -6.15 0.41 -7.66
N GLN A 99 -6.26 -0.58 -8.54
CA GLN A 99 -7.55 -1.11 -8.98
C GLN A 99 -8.33 -1.75 -7.83
N ALA A 100 -7.66 -2.56 -6.99
CA ALA A 100 -8.30 -3.16 -5.82
C ALA A 100 -8.77 -2.11 -4.81
N LEU A 101 -7.99 -1.05 -4.60
CA LEU A 101 -8.37 0.08 -3.74
C LEU A 101 -9.58 0.84 -4.30
N GLN A 102 -9.65 1.02 -5.62
CA GLN A 102 -10.80 1.64 -6.29
C GLN A 102 -12.06 0.78 -6.17
N ALA A 103 -11.96 -0.53 -6.44
CA ALA A 103 -13.08 -1.47 -6.34
C ALA A 103 -13.65 -1.54 -4.91
N THR A 104 -12.78 -1.42 -3.90
CA THR A 104 -13.16 -1.48 -2.48
C THR A 104 -13.39 -0.10 -1.84
N SER A 105 -13.45 0.96 -2.65
CA SER A 105 -13.44 2.36 -2.17
C SER A 105 -14.60 2.73 -1.25
N SER A 106 -15.74 2.06 -1.38
CA SER A 106 -16.95 2.27 -0.56
C SER A 106 -16.83 1.78 0.89
N ILE A 107 -15.84 0.94 1.18
CA ILE A 107 -15.64 0.32 2.51
C ILE A 107 -14.88 1.26 3.47
N TYR A 108 -14.12 2.21 2.94
CA TYR A 108 -13.20 3.02 3.73
C TYR A 108 -13.87 4.23 4.37
N ASP A 109 -13.33 4.63 5.53
CA ASP A 109 -13.63 5.94 6.08
C ASP A 109 -13.10 7.04 5.14
N PRO A 110 -13.92 8.04 4.78
CA PRO A 110 -13.52 9.11 3.87
C PRO A 110 -12.27 9.89 4.32
N ALA A 111 -12.08 10.08 5.63
CA ALA A 111 -10.91 10.80 6.13
C ALA A 111 -9.64 9.96 6.00
N GLU A 112 -9.71 8.66 6.26
CA GLU A 112 -8.60 7.72 6.04
C GLU A 112 -8.24 7.59 4.55
N LEU A 113 -9.25 7.50 3.68
CA LEU A 113 -9.05 7.46 2.23
C LEU A 113 -8.37 8.74 1.73
N GLY A 114 -8.81 9.91 2.21
CA GLY A 114 -8.23 11.20 1.88
C GLY A 114 -6.83 11.43 2.46
N GLY A 115 -6.56 10.92 3.66
CA GLY A 115 -5.30 11.13 4.37
C GLY A 115 -4.17 10.18 3.96
N LYS A 116 -4.49 8.94 3.59
CA LYS A 116 -3.47 7.89 3.31
C LYS A 116 -3.40 7.49 1.85
N ALA A 117 -4.55 7.24 1.21
CA ALA A 117 -4.61 6.71 -0.15
C ALA A 117 -4.45 7.80 -1.22
N LEU A 118 -5.25 8.87 -1.16
CA LEU A 118 -5.22 9.93 -2.17
C LEU A 118 -3.84 10.58 -2.38
N PRO A 119 -3.04 10.89 -1.33
CA PRO A 119 -1.71 11.48 -1.54
C PRO A 119 -0.78 10.55 -2.32
N LEU A 120 -0.90 9.24 -2.09
CA LEU A 120 -0.11 8.24 -2.80
C LEU A 120 -0.60 8.07 -4.24
N LEU A 121 -1.91 8.11 -4.46
CA LEU A 121 -2.50 8.01 -5.79
C LEU A 121 -2.09 9.19 -6.68
N VAL A 122 -2.10 10.42 -6.14
CA VAL A 122 -1.59 11.60 -6.84
C VAL A 122 -0.11 11.45 -7.21
N LEU A 123 0.70 10.85 -6.33
CA LEU A 123 2.11 10.55 -6.63
C LEU A 123 2.25 9.54 -7.78
N ARG A 124 1.28 8.62 -7.97
CA ARG A 124 1.31 7.62 -9.05
C ARG A 124 0.96 8.17 -10.43
N LEU A 125 0.40 9.39 -10.54
CA LEU A 125 0.19 10.06 -11.83
C LEU A 125 1.51 10.34 -12.59
N VAL A 126 2.64 10.34 -11.89
CA VAL A 126 3.99 10.55 -12.45
C VAL A 126 4.88 9.32 -12.26
N ASP A 127 4.27 8.13 -12.18
CA ASP A 127 4.99 6.86 -12.06
C ASP A 127 5.84 6.57 -13.31
N PRO A 128 7.00 5.89 -13.23
CA PRO A 128 7.77 5.54 -14.42
C PRO A 128 7.06 4.64 -15.44
N SER A 129 6.06 3.85 -15.00
CA SER A 129 5.30 2.96 -15.88
C SER A 129 3.99 3.63 -16.32
N PRO A 130 3.70 3.66 -17.63
CA PRO A 130 2.48 4.27 -18.15
C PRO A 130 1.21 3.56 -17.64
N GLU A 131 1.26 2.23 -17.45
CA GLU A 131 0.11 1.45 -16.95
C GLU A 131 -0.30 1.88 -15.54
N VAL A 132 0.66 2.26 -14.70
CA VAL A 132 0.39 2.80 -13.35
C VAL A 132 -0.15 4.22 -13.43
N GLN A 133 0.33 5.03 -14.37
CA GLN A 133 -0.19 6.40 -14.57
C GLN A 133 -1.66 6.35 -14.98
N ASP A 134 -2.02 5.48 -15.93
CA ASP A 134 -3.38 5.30 -16.42
C ASP A 134 -4.30 4.80 -15.30
N ALA A 135 -3.90 3.74 -14.59
CA ALA A 135 -4.65 3.23 -13.45
C ALA A 135 -4.84 4.29 -12.35
N ALA A 136 -3.83 5.10 -12.08
CA ALA A 136 -3.92 6.18 -11.10
C ALA A 136 -4.87 7.29 -11.54
N TYR A 137 -4.84 7.66 -12.82
CA TYR A 137 -5.73 8.67 -13.40
C TYR A 137 -7.20 8.23 -13.30
N ASP A 138 -7.48 6.99 -13.69
CA ASP A 138 -8.83 6.42 -13.68
C ASP A 138 -9.40 6.30 -12.26
N ALA A 139 -8.56 5.95 -11.28
CA ALA A 139 -8.97 5.84 -9.88
C ALA A 139 -9.16 7.19 -9.18
N LEU A 140 -8.44 8.24 -9.60
CA LEU A 140 -8.38 9.50 -8.85
C LEU A 140 -9.72 10.24 -8.79
N GLN A 141 -10.39 10.42 -9.94
CA GLN A 141 -11.64 11.17 -9.97
C GLN A 141 -12.76 10.53 -9.12
N PRO A 142 -13.04 9.22 -9.26
CA PRO A 142 -14.03 8.55 -8.42
C PRO A 142 -13.70 8.65 -6.92
N MET A 143 -12.43 8.45 -6.55
CA MET A 143 -12.02 8.48 -5.14
C MET A 143 -12.14 9.88 -4.51
N VAL A 144 -11.78 10.93 -5.24
CA VAL A 144 -11.97 12.32 -4.77
C VAL A 144 -13.46 12.62 -4.55
N LYS A 145 -14.34 12.12 -5.44
CA LYS A 145 -15.78 12.28 -5.30
C LYS A 145 -16.29 11.60 -4.01
N ILE A 146 -15.89 10.35 -3.76
CA ILE A 146 -16.25 9.61 -2.54
C ILE A 146 -15.81 10.37 -1.28
N VAL A 147 -14.56 10.85 -1.25
CA VAL A 147 -14.06 11.62 -0.09
C VAL A 147 -14.86 12.91 0.09
N ARG A 148 -15.15 13.65 -0.99
CA ARG A 148 -15.92 14.89 -0.93
C ARG A 148 -17.32 14.66 -0.36
N GLU A 149 -18.02 13.66 -0.88
CA GLU A 149 -19.39 13.33 -0.47
C GLU A 149 -19.42 12.84 0.97
N GLY A 150 -18.51 11.94 1.35
CA GLY A 150 -18.38 11.44 2.71
C GLY A 150 -18.06 12.52 3.74
N MET A 151 -17.17 13.46 3.42
CA MET A 151 -16.85 14.59 4.31
C MET A 151 -18.00 15.60 4.43
N LEU A 152 -18.78 15.80 3.36
CA LEU A 152 -19.97 16.66 3.40
C LEU A 152 -21.04 16.05 4.32
N GLU A 153 -21.25 14.73 4.22
CA GLU A 153 -22.21 14.03 5.06
C GLU A 153 -21.78 14.01 6.53
N ALA A 154 -20.50 13.76 6.81
CA ALA A 154 -19.95 13.84 8.16
C ALA A 154 -20.19 15.23 8.80
N ARG A 155 -20.08 16.31 8.00
CA ARG A 155 -20.39 17.67 8.47
C ARG A 155 -21.89 17.85 8.76
N ARG A 156 -22.78 17.34 7.91
CA ARG A 156 -24.23 17.40 8.17
C ARG A 156 -24.61 16.68 9.45
N VAL A 157 -24.09 15.47 9.64
CA VAL A 157 -24.33 14.66 10.85
C VAL A 157 -23.82 15.37 12.10
N ALA A 158 -22.68 16.08 12.02
CA ALA A 158 -22.16 16.87 13.14
C ALA A 158 -23.09 18.04 13.50
N GLN A 159 -23.57 18.80 12.50
CA GLN A 159 -24.49 19.93 12.72
C GLN A 159 -25.81 19.49 13.36
N LEU A 160 -26.39 18.39 12.90
CA LEU A 160 -27.62 17.86 13.48
C LEU A 160 -27.46 17.44 14.95
N LYS A 161 -26.27 16.98 15.35
CA LYS A 161 -25.99 16.60 16.74
C LYS A 161 -25.83 17.83 17.65
N GLU A 162 -25.33 18.95 17.13
CA GLU A 162 -25.23 20.22 17.86
C GLU A 162 -26.62 20.80 18.11
N ASP A 163 -27.49 20.83 17.09
CA ASP A 163 -28.86 21.37 17.21
C ASP A 163 -29.76 20.57 18.19
N HIS A 164 -29.55 19.26 18.34
CA HIS A 164 -30.29 18.41 19.30
C HIS A 164 -29.68 18.39 20.71
N GLY A 165 -28.47 18.93 20.89
CA GLY A 165 -27.74 18.96 22.17
C GLY A 165 -28.10 20.12 23.09
N GLU A 166 -28.80 21.15 22.59
CA GLU A 166 -29.15 22.35 23.36
C GLU A 166 -30.59 22.35 23.93
N ALA A 167 -31.41 21.33 23.66
CA ALA A 167 -32.82 21.30 24.09
C ALA A 167 -33.07 20.69 25.49
N SER A 168 -32.06 20.53 26.35
CA SER A 168 -32.26 19.93 27.68
C SER A 168 -31.24 20.39 28.74
N THR A 169 -31.17 21.69 29.03
CA THR A 169 -30.73 22.17 30.36
C THR A 169 -31.47 23.44 30.75
N ASP A 170 -32.74 23.28 31.15
CA ASP A 170 -33.43 24.26 31.98
C ASP A 170 -33.93 23.55 33.24
N SER A 171 -33.19 23.69 34.35
CA SER A 171 -33.75 23.98 35.68
C SER A 171 -32.70 23.94 36.82
N HIS A 172 -32.63 25.08 37.52
CA HIS A 172 -32.35 25.29 38.95
C HIS A 172 -30.95 25.07 39.56
N GLY A 173 -30.43 26.14 40.20
CA GLY A 173 -29.66 26.01 41.45
C GLY A 173 -28.56 27.04 41.68
N LEU A 174 -28.73 27.86 42.71
CA LEU A 174 -27.81 28.89 43.20
C LEU A 174 -26.49 28.33 43.79
N GLU A 175 -25.45 29.16 43.66
CA GLU A 175 -24.39 29.48 44.64
C GLU A 175 -23.49 28.37 45.21
N GLY A 176 -22.17 28.52 44.99
CA GLY A 176 -21.14 27.78 45.73
C GLY A 176 -19.82 27.64 44.96
N GLY A 177 -18.82 28.45 45.31
CA GLY A 177 -17.50 28.38 44.68
C GLY A 177 -16.73 27.10 45.00
N ALA A 178 -16.05 26.53 43.99
CA ALA A 178 -14.81 25.77 44.13
C ALA A 178 -14.19 25.57 42.74
N ALA A 179 -12.87 25.71 42.67
CA ALA A 179 -12.06 25.56 41.47
C ALA A 179 -12.26 24.20 40.80
N ALA A 180 -12.90 24.19 39.63
CA ALA A 180 -12.94 23.04 38.75
C ALA A 180 -11.77 23.13 37.76
N LYS A 181 -10.89 22.14 37.80
CA LYS A 181 -9.87 21.91 36.79
C LYS A 181 -10.58 21.61 35.46
N SER A 182 -10.47 22.51 34.49
CA SER A 182 -10.85 22.20 33.11
C SER A 182 -9.95 21.11 32.56
N ALA A 183 -10.47 19.89 32.48
CA ALA A 183 -10.03 18.91 31.50
C ALA A 183 -10.75 19.27 30.19
N SER A 184 -10.11 20.10 29.36
CA SER A 184 -10.54 20.30 27.98
C SER A 184 -10.37 18.97 27.24
N THR A 185 -11.48 18.26 27.01
CA THR A 185 -11.56 17.27 25.94
C THR A 185 -11.59 18.05 24.63
N SER A 186 -10.40 18.35 24.11
CA SER A 186 -10.25 18.86 22.76
C SER A 186 -10.23 17.69 21.79
N SER A 187 -11.34 17.55 21.06
CA SER A 187 -11.37 16.98 19.73
C SER A 187 -10.19 17.46 18.87
N GLY A 188 -9.57 16.54 18.13
CA GLY A 188 -8.78 16.84 16.93
C GLY A 188 -7.46 17.59 17.15
N ALA A 189 -6.42 16.88 17.59
CA ALA A 189 -5.03 17.32 17.43
C ALA A 189 -4.30 16.39 16.44
N TYR A 190 -4.42 16.67 15.14
CA TYR A 190 -3.49 16.18 14.14
C TYR A 190 -2.16 16.95 14.30
N ASN A 191 -1.27 16.41 15.13
CA ASN A 191 0.12 16.83 15.16
C ASN A 191 0.93 15.97 14.17
N VAL A 192 0.80 16.27 12.88
CA VAL A 192 1.79 15.87 11.87
C VAL A 192 2.05 17.06 10.97
N PHE A 193 2.83 18.02 11.47
CA PHE A 193 3.58 18.94 10.62
C PHE A 193 4.82 19.44 11.37
N GLY A 194 6.00 19.17 10.81
CA GLY A 194 7.17 20.03 10.95
C GLY A 194 8.07 19.81 12.16
N ARG A 195 8.90 18.76 12.14
CA ARG A 195 10.21 18.81 12.80
C ARG A 195 11.32 18.81 11.75
N PHE A 196 11.39 19.92 11.01
CA PHE A 196 12.56 20.32 10.22
C PHE A 196 13.35 21.34 11.04
N GLY A 197 14.67 21.20 11.07
CA GLY A 197 15.54 21.75 12.10
C GLY A 197 15.56 23.27 12.23
N LEU A 198 15.68 23.72 13.49
CA LEU A 198 16.42 24.90 13.90
C LEU A 198 16.71 24.75 15.40
N GLY A 199 17.99 24.80 15.75
CA GLY A 199 18.45 24.63 17.12
C GLY A 199 17.95 25.75 18.02
N VAL A 200 17.35 25.37 19.15
CA VAL A 200 17.19 26.25 20.31
C VAL A 200 17.52 25.41 21.54
N ALA A 201 18.63 25.74 22.18
CA ALA A 201 19.01 25.20 23.47
C ALA A 201 18.07 25.74 24.55
N GLN A 202 17.55 24.86 25.40
CA GLN A 202 16.94 25.28 26.66
C GLN A 202 17.35 24.31 27.77
N ALA A 203 18.03 24.88 28.76
CA ALA A 203 18.56 24.22 29.94
C ALA A 203 17.49 24.02 31.03
N GLY A 204 17.59 22.93 31.80
CA GLY A 204 16.88 22.76 33.06
C GLY A 204 17.06 21.35 33.65
N PRO A 205 17.18 21.18 34.99
CA PRO A 205 18.06 20.17 35.59
C PRO A 205 17.31 18.94 36.13
N THR A 206 18.00 17.80 36.28
CA THR A 206 18.08 17.00 37.54
C THR A 206 18.87 15.70 37.36
N SER A 207 19.50 15.30 38.45
CA SER A 207 20.58 14.32 38.62
C SER A 207 20.22 12.85 38.37
N GLY A 208 21.22 12.10 37.93
CA GLY A 208 21.29 10.63 38.02
C GLY A 208 22.68 10.13 37.60
N ASN A 209 23.55 9.85 38.57
CA ASN A 209 24.86 9.21 38.36
C ASN A 209 24.70 7.77 37.87
N ILE A 210 25.66 7.30 37.04
CA ILE A 210 26.45 6.05 37.18
C ILE A 210 27.23 5.79 35.86
N GLY A 211 28.54 5.55 35.96
CA GLY A 211 29.28 4.68 35.03
C GLY A 211 30.31 5.33 34.12
N ASP A 212 31.49 5.62 34.66
CA ASP A 212 32.71 6.02 33.94
C ASP A 212 33.38 4.79 33.28
N SER A 213 33.63 4.84 31.98
CA SER A 213 34.48 3.89 31.25
C SER A 213 34.98 4.51 29.93
N ARG A 214 36.15 5.12 30.04
CA ARG A 214 36.93 5.79 29.01
C ARG A 214 37.59 4.81 28.02
N ALA A 215 37.25 4.94 26.74
CA ALA A 215 38.07 4.57 25.58
C ALA A 215 37.62 5.51 24.44
N GLY A 216 38.44 6.31 23.78
CA GLY A 216 39.81 6.09 23.33
C GLY A 216 39.79 6.25 21.80
N TYR A 217 39.74 7.49 21.31
CA TYR A 217 39.82 7.80 19.88
C TYR A 217 41.25 7.54 19.40
N ALA A 218 41.42 6.59 18.48
CA ALA A 218 42.66 6.40 17.74
C ALA A 218 42.40 6.57 16.25
N LYS A 219 43.04 7.59 15.67
CA LYS A 219 43.27 7.75 14.23
C LYS A 219 44.06 6.53 13.72
N VAL A 220 43.69 6.03 12.55
CA VAL A 220 44.58 5.20 11.73
C VAL A 220 44.68 5.85 10.34
N GLU A 221 45.81 6.53 10.13
CA GLU A 221 46.37 6.79 8.81
C GLU A 221 47.15 5.55 8.40
N THR A 222 46.89 4.99 7.22
CA THR A 222 47.91 4.22 6.49
C THR A 222 47.84 4.54 5.01
N ASN A 223 49.02 4.84 4.48
CA ASN A 223 49.33 5.22 3.11
C ASN A 223 49.35 3.98 2.20
N GLY A 224 48.75 4.07 1.01
CA GLY A 224 48.91 3.10 -0.08
C GLY A 224 48.27 3.61 -1.38
N PRO A 225 48.96 3.56 -2.53
CA PRO A 225 48.49 4.18 -3.78
C PRO A 225 47.38 3.38 -4.50
N PRO A 226 46.54 4.03 -5.34
CA PRO A 226 45.35 3.44 -5.93
C PRO A 226 45.66 2.55 -7.15
N PRO A 227 44.83 1.53 -7.45
CA PRO A 227 44.98 0.72 -8.67
C PRO A 227 44.52 1.49 -9.93
N THR A 228 45.29 1.31 -10.99
CA THR A 228 45.22 1.97 -12.29
C THR A 228 44.12 1.38 -13.19
N ALA A 229 43.40 2.26 -13.90
CA ALA A 229 42.45 1.92 -14.96
C ALA A 229 43.14 1.38 -16.23
N PRO A 230 42.60 0.37 -16.92
CA PRO A 230 43.09 0.02 -18.25
C PRO A 230 42.47 0.92 -19.33
N GLN A 231 43.35 1.50 -20.14
CA GLN A 231 43.05 2.32 -21.32
C GLN A 231 42.59 1.48 -22.52
N ALA A 232 41.85 2.16 -23.40
CA ALA A 232 41.36 1.71 -24.69
C ALA A 232 42.47 1.23 -25.65
N ALA A 233 42.16 0.18 -26.41
CA ALA A 233 42.85 -0.18 -27.65
C ALA A 233 41.86 -0.07 -28.82
N SER A 234 42.19 0.77 -29.80
CA SER A 234 41.50 0.92 -31.08
C SER A 234 42.26 0.18 -32.19
N TYR A 235 41.56 -0.02 -33.32
CA TYR A 235 41.94 -0.57 -34.65
C TYR A 235 41.80 -2.10 -34.80
N ARG A 236 41.02 -2.63 -35.75
CA ARG A 236 41.06 -2.40 -37.21
C ARG A 236 39.72 -2.71 -37.90
N SER A 237 39.47 -1.98 -38.99
CA SER A 237 38.37 -2.11 -39.95
C SER A 237 38.79 -2.84 -41.23
N SER A 238 37.85 -3.59 -41.84
CA SER A 238 37.78 -3.97 -43.27
C SER A 238 36.44 -4.70 -43.52
N THR A 239 35.40 -4.11 -44.13
CA THR A 239 35.05 -3.97 -45.57
C THR A 239 34.93 -5.26 -46.40
N SER A 240 33.70 -5.66 -46.74
CA SER A 240 33.14 -5.94 -48.11
C SER A 240 31.75 -6.62 -47.97
N SER A 241 30.63 -6.00 -48.40
CA SER A 241 29.87 -6.24 -49.66
C SER A 241 29.66 -7.73 -50.02
N SER A 242 28.53 -8.25 -50.47
CA SER A 242 27.18 -7.78 -50.86
C SER A 242 26.38 -9.03 -51.32
N LEU A 243 25.04 -8.96 -51.31
CA LEU A 243 24.00 -9.75 -52.02
C LEU A 243 22.85 -9.97 -51.01
N GLY A 244 21.62 -9.48 -51.13
CA GLY A 244 20.85 -9.09 -52.30
C GLY A 244 19.77 -10.14 -52.55
N MET A 245 18.60 -10.01 -51.92
CA MET A 245 17.35 -10.64 -52.39
C MET A 245 16.12 -9.95 -51.80
N ASP A 246 15.32 -9.40 -52.71
CA ASP A 246 13.99 -8.81 -52.57
C ASP A 246 12.97 -9.78 -51.97
N ALA A 247 12.09 -9.26 -51.09
CA ALA A 247 10.69 -9.68 -51.02
C ALA A 247 9.83 -8.56 -50.41
N ARG A 248 8.67 -8.35 -51.01
CA ARG A 248 7.76 -7.19 -50.84
C ARG A 248 6.76 -7.38 -49.69
N HIS A 249 6.35 -6.23 -49.13
CA HIS A 249 5.03 -5.86 -48.58
C HIS A 249 4.40 -6.63 -47.39
N GLU A 250 4.28 -5.94 -46.25
CA GLU A 250 3.02 -5.61 -45.54
C GLU A 250 3.29 -4.55 -44.44
N PRO A 251 2.36 -3.61 -44.16
CA PRO A 251 2.56 -2.60 -43.11
C PRO A 251 2.18 -3.17 -41.73
N PRO A 252 2.87 -2.79 -40.63
CA PRO A 252 2.48 -3.25 -39.31
C PRO A 252 1.19 -2.56 -38.85
N GLU A 253 0.19 -3.37 -38.54
CA GLU A 253 -1.01 -2.96 -37.81
C GLU A 253 -0.60 -2.37 -36.45
N LYS A 254 -1.23 -1.24 -36.11
CA LYS A 254 -1.20 -0.68 -34.76
C LYS A 254 -1.91 -1.63 -33.80
N SER A 255 -1.14 -2.45 -33.09
CA SER A 255 -1.60 -3.07 -31.85
C SER A 255 -1.62 -1.98 -30.77
N THR A 256 -2.77 -1.33 -30.60
CA THR A 256 -3.14 -0.69 -29.33
C THR A 256 -3.65 -1.80 -28.40
N GLY A 257 -2.74 -2.64 -27.93
CA GLY A 257 -3.01 -3.65 -26.91
C GLY A 257 -2.75 -3.07 -25.53
N GLY A 258 -3.60 -2.15 -25.08
CA GLY A 258 -3.74 -1.90 -23.64
C GLY A 258 -4.58 -3.03 -23.08
N ALA A 259 -3.96 -4.06 -22.51
CA ALA A 259 -4.66 -5.07 -21.74
C ALA A 259 -5.26 -4.36 -20.52
N LYS A 260 -6.54 -4.00 -20.62
CA LYS A 260 -7.32 -3.50 -19.51
C LYS A 260 -7.55 -4.69 -18.58
N LEU A 261 -6.76 -4.78 -17.51
CA LEU A 261 -6.95 -5.74 -16.43
C LEU A 261 -8.33 -5.49 -15.82
N ASP A 262 -9.34 -6.26 -16.25
CA ASP A 262 -10.69 -6.23 -15.68
C ASP A 262 -10.67 -7.09 -14.42
N LEU A 263 -10.27 -6.48 -13.30
CA LEU A 263 -10.42 -7.05 -11.96
C LEU A 263 -11.90 -6.99 -11.56
N ASP A 264 -12.74 -7.80 -12.22
CA ASP A 264 -14.14 -8.00 -11.81
C ASP A 264 -14.16 -8.76 -10.47
N PHE A 265 -14.19 -8.01 -9.38
CA PHE A 265 -14.33 -8.54 -8.02
C PHE A 265 -15.74 -9.11 -7.74
N ASP A 266 -16.69 -8.88 -8.65
CA ASP A 266 -18.10 -9.27 -8.52
C ASP A 266 -18.46 -10.59 -9.24
N ASP A 267 -17.56 -11.17 -10.04
CA ASP A 267 -17.88 -12.35 -10.85
C ASP A 267 -17.69 -13.68 -10.09
N ASP A 268 -18.63 -14.59 -10.31
CA ASP A 268 -18.91 -15.77 -9.49
C ASP A 268 -17.66 -16.61 -9.16
N LEU A 269 -17.51 -16.97 -7.87
CA LEU A 269 -16.51 -17.93 -7.34
C LEU A 269 -16.62 -19.36 -7.96
N GLY A 270 -17.38 -19.53 -9.04
CA GLY A 270 -17.59 -20.76 -9.80
C GLY A 270 -16.60 -21.00 -10.94
N ASN A 271 -15.87 -19.99 -11.44
CA ASN A 271 -14.96 -20.15 -12.59
C ASN A 271 -13.46 -20.24 -12.20
N VAL A 272 -13.14 -20.99 -11.14
CA VAL A 272 -11.77 -21.07 -10.58
C VAL A 272 -10.86 -22.06 -11.33
N GLY A 273 -10.89 -22.00 -12.66
CA GLY A 273 -10.05 -22.78 -13.58
C GLY A 273 -8.75 -22.07 -13.98
N GLU A 274 -8.02 -22.61 -14.95
CA GLU A 274 -6.70 -22.14 -15.45
C GLU A 274 -6.69 -20.64 -15.86
N ASP A 275 -7.85 -20.08 -16.20
CA ASP A 275 -8.05 -18.67 -16.56
C ASP A 275 -8.06 -17.72 -15.33
N PHE A 276 -8.19 -18.24 -14.11
CA PHE A 276 -8.38 -17.44 -12.88
C PHE A 276 -7.13 -16.64 -12.44
N TRP A 277 -5.95 -17.03 -12.93
CA TRP A 277 -4.67 -16.36 -12.73
C TRP A 277 -3.93 -16.05 -14.04
N GLY A 278 -4.44 -16.50 -15.19
CA GLY A 278 -3.74 -16.47 -16.47
C GLY A 278 -3.37 -15.07 -16.94
N GLU A 279 -4.11 -14.03 -16.53
CA GLU A 279 -3.80 -12.64 -16.89
C GLU A 279 -2.55 -12.07 -16.17
N PHE A 280 -2.05 -12.77 -15.15
CA PHE A 280 -0.86 -12.35 -14.37
C PHE A 280 0.39 -13.19 -14.64
N ASP A 281 0.24 -14.31 -15.35
CA ASP A 281 1.33 -15.28 -15.58
C ASP A 281 2.07 -15.03 -16.93
N ASP A 282 1.65 -14.03 -17.74
CA ASP A 282 2.27 -13.60 -19.02
C ASP A 282 3.09 -12.29 -18.92
#